data_AF-A0A2V6F2Z4-F1
#
_entry.id   AF-A0A2V6F2Z4-F1
#
_cell.length_a   1.000
_cell.length_b   1.000
_cell.length_c   1.000
_cell.angle_alpha   90.00
_cell.angle_beta   90.00
_cell.angle_gamma   90.00
#
_symmetry.space_group_name_H-M   'P 1'
#
loop_
_entity.id
_entity.type
_entity.pdbx_description
1 polymer ?
#
loop_
_entity_poly.entity_id
_entity_poly.type
_entity_poly.pdbx_seq_one_letter_code
_entity_poly.pdbx_strand_id
1 'polypeptide(L)'
;MRTEVLATNEKGLNPGIVQSARELPLASGAQEKSFIFTHRRVTDGRICVLTFDRPDSSANVFDRATLGELDEHLDFIAGSPELKGVVLTSAKNSVFIAGADLHALAGASANDLTHLIELGQSVFNRLASLNIPTVAAIHGACVGGGFEVCLACHYRVASPDRATKIGLPETQLGILPGWGGSTRLPRLIGLPRALDVILGGKTLAAKQALKYGMVDDLVPRERLVDFACRKILTRGFEPGRRRHGLKLWATNNRLFATAVSLRIESQLLKKTRGHYPAVFKALEVVTRGLSRTLAESLALEREAILGLAGTEECHNLIRIFFMQEHAKKQSYILGQTPVVAIPVERAAVIGAGVMGAGIAQWLSSRGIPVILRDVNAEQVAKGMAGVTQLYNEGVKRHRSTKLEARAGLDRIFPSAAETPLRQVDLVIEAAVEKMDLKKRIFQELGELAGPNTVLATNTSALSVSEIAAWWRSSWRGNRVRKRCNARCGSCSRSASCRSW
;
A
#
# COMPACT_ATOMS: atom_id res chain seq x y z
N MET A 1 -44.02 43.49 -11.97
CA MET A 1 -44.15 43.11 -10.54
C MET A 1 -42.77 43.11 -9.93
N ARG A 2 -42.54 44.03 -8.97
CA ARG A 2 -41.32 44.18 -8.17
C ARG A 2 -41.27 43.10 -7.08
N THR A 3 -40.07 42.58 -6.81
CA THR A 3 -39.48 42.30 -5.47
C THR A 3 -38.09 41.69 -5.71
N GLU A 4 -37.01 42.45 -5.60
CA GLU A 4 -36.20 42.65 -4.38
C GLU A 4 -35.48 41.38 -3.89
N VAL A 5 -34.17 41.30 -4.18
CA VAL A 5 -33.20 40.49 -3.42
C VAL A 5 -32.19 41.47 -2.83
N LEU A 6 -32.23 41.56 -1.50
CA LEU A 6 -31.37 42.41 -0.68
C LEU A 6 -29.93 41.90 -0.69
N ALA A 7 -29.02 42.79 -1.04
CA ALA A 7 -27.59 42.67 -0.81
C ALA A 7 -27.27 43.05 0.64
N THR A 8 -26.49 42.21 1.34
CA THR A 8 -25.83 42.61 2.59
C THR A 8 -24.40 42.07 2.64
N ASN A 9 -23.47 43.02 2.47
CA ASN A 9 -22.21 43.20 3.19
C ASN A 9 -21.20 42.04 3.29
N GLU A 10 -20.31 41.99 2.29
CA GLU A 10 -18.91 41.64 2.53
C GLU A 10 -18.17 42.85 3.11
N LYS A 11 -17.71 42.74 4.36
CA LYS A 11 -16.69 43.62 4.93
C LYS A 11 -15.67 42.81 5.71
N GLY A 12 -14.42 42.85 5.25
CA GLY A 12 -13.25 42.83 6.14
C GLY A 12 -12.52 41.49 6.31
N LEU A 13 -11.90 40.97 5.24
CA LEU A 13 -10.73 40.09 5.38
C LEU A 13 -9.48 40.97 5.42
N ASN A 14 -8.92 41.13 6.61
CA ASN A 14 -7.65 41.82 6.83
C ASN A 14 -6.50 40.81 6.61
N PRO A 15 -5.61 40.99 5.62
CA PRO A 15 -4.49 40.09 5.39
C PRO A 15 -3.31 40.54 6.26
N GLY A 16 -3.17 39.94 7.43
CA GLY A 16 -2.01 40.21 8.27
C GLY A 16 -2.23 39.74 9.70
N ILE A 17 -1.76 38.54 10.00
CA ILE A 17 -0.99 38.15 11.20
C ILE A 17 -0.29 36.85 10.81
N VAL A 18 0.84 36.98 10.11
CA VAL A 18 1.96 36.06 10.24
C VAL A 18 2.95 36.84 11.10
N GLN A 19 2.92 36.64 12.41
CA GLN A 19 3.89 37.25 13.31
C GLN A 19 4.62 36.16 14.09
N SER A 20 5.87 35.97 13.65
CA SER A 20 7.07 35.55 14.37
C SER A 20 6.93 34.48 15.46
N ALA A 21 7.32 33.26 15.13
CA ALA A 21 7.82 32.30 16.11
C ALA A 21 9.07 32.89 16.80
N ARG A 22 9.03 33.02 18.13
CA ARG A 22 10.26 33.21 18.92
C ARG A 22 10.77 31.82 19.29
N GLU A 23 11.91 31.44 18.73
CA GLU A 23 12.75 30.38 19.29
C GLU A 23 13.17 30.84 20.70
N LEU A 24 12.85 30.02 21.70
CA LEU A 24 13.37 30.24 23.05
C LEU A 24 14.85 29.84 23.06
N PRO A 25 15.76 30.66 23.63
CA PRO A 25 17.17 30.31 23.68
C PRO A 25 17.37 29.09 24.58
N LEU A 26 17.92 28.01 24.01
CA LEU A 26 18.46 26.89 24.78
C LEU A 26 19.67 27.37 25.58
N ALA A 27 19.80 26.90 26.82
CA ALA A 27 20.92 27.20 27.69
C ALA A 27 22.27 26.88 26.99
N SER A 28 23.19 27.83 27.08
CA SER A 28 24.50 27.83 26.41
C SER A 28 25.38 26.64 26.82
N GLY A 29 25.78 25.80 25.85
CA GLY A 29 26.89 24.85 26.08
C GLY A 29 26.93 23.55 25.25
N ALA A 30 26.01 23.27 24.33
CA ALA A 30 26.05 22.08 23.49
C ALA A 30 26.25 22.44 22.01
N GLN A 31 27.24 21.81 21.35
CA GLN A 31 27.33 21.81 19.88
C GLN A 31 25.97 21.42 19.30
N GLU A 32 25.44 22.20 18.36
CA GLU A 32 24.20 21.89 17.64
C GLU A 32 24.39 20.59 16.86
N LYS A 33 23.97 19.46 17.44
CA LYS A 33 23.82 18.21 16.70
C LYS A 33 22.69 18.39 15.69
N SER A 34 23.03 18.32 14.41
CA SER A 34 22.06 18.28 13.32
C SER A 34 21.42 16.90 13.23
N PHE A 35 20.11 16.82 13.50
CA PHE A 35 19.31 15.61 13.27
C PHE A 35 18.85 15.56 11.81
N ILE A 36 19.11 14.44 11.14
CA ILE A 36 18.90 14.26 9.70
C ILE A 36 17.56 13.59 9.43
N PHE A 37 17.16 12.60 10.24
CA PHE A 37 16.01 11.74 9.97
C PHE A 37 14.77 12.11 10.78
N THR A 38 14.96 12.75 11.93
CA THR A 38 13.86 13.15 12.82
C THR A 38 13.99 14.62 13.21
N HIS A 39 12.96 15.41 12.93
CA HIS A 39 12.90 16.82 13.30
C HIS A 39 12.07 17.01 14.57
N ARG A 40 12.65 17.66 15.56
CA ARG A 40 12.01 17.98 16.84
C ARG A 40 11.54 19.43 16.84
N ARG A 41 10.28 19.65 17.24
CA ARG A 41 9.72 20.98 17.52
C ARG A 41 8.94 20.97 18.82
N VAL A 42 9.17 21.94 19.70
CA VAL A 42 8.34 22.14 20.90
C VAL A 42 7.31 23.21 20.62
N THR A 43 6.03 22.93 20.90
CA THR A 43 4.93 23.89 20.73
C THR A 43 4.79 24.80 21.96
N ASP A 44 4.06 25.92 21.83
CA ASP A 44 3.73 26.80 22.96
C ASP A 44 2.99 26.06 24.10
N GLY A 45 2.27 24.98 23.75
CA GLY A 45 1.63 24.07 24.70
C GLY A 45 2.60 23.17 25.48
N ARG A 46 3.93 23.33 25.29
CA ARG A 46 5.00 22.48 25.81
C ARG A 46 4.87 21.02 25.37
N ILE A 47 4.49 20.80 24.12
CA ILE A 47 4.39 19.46 23.53
C ILE A 47 5.54 19.29 22.56
N CYS A 48 6.30 18.22 22.72
CA CYS A 48 7.38 17.84 21.81
C CYS A 48 6.79 17.09 20.61
N VAL A 49 6.89 17.66 19.41
CA VAL A 49 6.49 17.01 18.16
C VAL A 49 7.75 16.48 17.48
N LEU A 50 7.86 15.16 17.36
CA LEU A 50 8.90 14.48 16.59
C LEU A 50 8.33 14.11 15.22
N THR A 51 8.93 14.66 14.17
CA THR A 51 8.52 14.46 12.78
C THR A 51 9.58 13.66 12.04
N PHE A 52 9.24 12.43 11.65
CA PHE A 52 10.12 11.61 10.84
C PHE A 52 10.14 12.11 9.39
N ASP A 53 11.33 12.39 8.87
CA ASP A 53 11.53 12.85 7.49
C ASP A 53 12.91 12.44 6.97
N ARG A 54 13.04 11.21 6.45
CA ARG A 54 14.29 10.75 5.85
C ARG A 54 14.57 11.49 4.52
N PRO A 55 15.69 12.22 4.37
CA PRO A 55 16.00 12.92 3.12
C PRO A 55 16.15 11.95 1.95
N ASP A 56 15.88 12.45 0.73
CA ASP A 56 16.04 11.74 -0.55
C ASP A 56 15.31 10.38 -0.65
N SER A 57 14.35 10.15 0.24
CA SER A 57 13.53 8.94 0.29
C SER A 57 12.06 9.28 0.28
N SER A 58 11.30 8.48 -0.48
CA SER A 58 9.82 8.50 -0.45
C SER A 58 9.23 7.92 0.84
N ALA A 59 10.03 7.23 1.65
CA ALA A 59 9.61 6.51 2.85
C ALA A 59 10.57 6.71 4.02
N ASN A 60 10.00 6.77 5.23
CA ASN A 60 10.76 6.65 6.47
C ASN A 60 10.94 5.17 6.82
N VAL A 61 12.14 4.80 7.29
CA VAL A 61 12.49 3.46 7.74
C VAL A 61 13.30 3.53 9.04
N PHE A 62 13.23 2.47 9.83
CA PHE A 62 14.08 2.28 11.00
C PHE A 62 15.32 1.47 10.62
N ASP A 63 16.44 2.17 10.52
CA ASP A 63 17.79 1.61 10.59
C ASP A 63 18.45 2.05 11.91
N ARG A 64 19.73 1.72 12.07
CA ARG A 64 20.51 2.09 13.25
C ARG A 64 20.55 3.61 13.46
N ALA A 65 20.61 4.39 12.38
CA ALA A 65 20.73 5.84 12.46
C ALA A 65 19.41 6.50 12.90
N THR A 66 18.27 6.14 12.29
CA THR A 66 16.95 6.65 12.72
C THR A 66 16.66 6.27 14.17
N LEU A 67 16.99 5.04 14.59
CA LEU A 67 16.80 4.61 15.98
C LEU A 67 17.71 5.37 16.95
N GLY A 68 18.97 5.62 16.58
CA GLY A 68 19.89 6.43 17.35
C GLY A 68 19.39 7.87 17.55
N GLU A 69 18.92 8.53 16.48
CA GLU A 69 18.33 9.87 16.61
C GLU A 69 17.08 9.89 17.49
N LEU A 70 16.22 8.87 17.37
CA LEU A 70 15.05 8.75 18.24
C LEU A 70 15.48 8.59 19.71
N ASP A 71 16.52 7.80 19.98
CA ASP A 71 17.07 7.60 21.33
C ASP A 71 17.59 8.92 21.94
N GLU A 72 18.34 9.71 21.17
CA GLU A 72 18.81 11.04 21.60
C GLU A 72 17.66 12.04 21.81
N HIS A 73 16.59 11.96 21.01
CA HIS A 73 15.39 12.75 21.28
C HIS A 73 14.70 12.33 22.58
N LEU A 74 14.71 11.03 22.92
CA LEU A 74 14.19 10.55 24.19
C LEU A 74 15.05 11.00 25.38
N ASP A 75 16.37 11.15 25.22
CA ASP A 75 17.24 11.77 26.24
C ASP A 75 16.81 13.22 26.52
N PHE A 76 16.63 14.01 25.46
CA PHE A 76 16.14 15.38 25.59
C PHE A 76 14.78 15.43 26.29
N ILE A 77 13.84 14.57 25.89
CA ILE A 77 12.50 14.54 26.47
C ILE A 77 12.56 14.19 27.96
N ALA A 78 13.38 13.20 28.34
CA ALA A 78 13.57 12.82 29.73
C ALA A 78 14.21 13.92 30.58
N GLY A 79 15.09 14.73 29.98
CA GLY A 79 15.73 15.89 30.62
C GLY A 79 14.88 17.16 30.68
N SER A 80 13.67 17.18 30.08
CA SER A 80 12.83 18.38 29.94
C SER A 80 11.52 18.25 30.74
N PRO A 81 11.54 18.45 32.07
CA PRO A 81 10.38 18.22 32.96
C PRO A 81 9.18 19.15 32.67
N GLU A 82 9.38 20.24 31.95
CA GLU A 82 8.35 21.18 31.54
C GLU A 82 7.46 20.65 30.40
N LEU A 83 7.89 19.61 29.69
CA LEU A 83 7.13 18.99 28.61
C LEU A 83 5.87 18.31 29.14
N LYS A 84 4.75 18.55 28.47
CA LYS A 84 3.44 17.98 28.80
C LYS A 84 3.11 16.72 28.01
N GLY A 85 3.89 16.40 26.98
CA GLY A 85 3.71 15.19 26.18
C GLY A 85 4.48 15.21 24.87
N VAL A 86 4.37 14.11 24.13
CA VAL A 86 5.09 13.86 22.87
C VAL A 86 4.11 13.45 21.77
N VAL A 87 4.28 13.99 20.58
CA VAL A 87 3.57 13.56 19.37
C VAL A 87 4.59 13.01 18.37
N LEU A 88 4.35 11.80 17.87
CA LEU A 88 5.09 11.24 16.74
C LEU A 88 4.30 11.45 15.45
N THR A 89 4.92 12.03 14.43
CA THR A 89 4.30 12.26 13.12
C THR A 89 5.31 12.05 11.98
N SER A 90 4.85 12.12 10.73
CA SER A 90 5.69 11.96 9.53
C SER A 90 5.46 13.12 8.57
N ALA A 91 6.54 13.61 7.96
CA ALA A 91 6.46 14.61 6.89
C ALA A 91 6.15 14.00 5.52
N LYS A 92 6.27 12.66 5.36
CA LYS A 92 6.06 12.02 4.06
C LYS A 92 4.59 12.02 3.65
N ASN A 93 4.38 12.10 2.32
CA ASN A 93 3.04 12.27 1.76
C ASN A 93 2.12 11.07 1.89
N SER A 94 2.67 9.85 1.92
CA SER A 94 1.87 8.62 1.89
C SER A 94 2.44 7.51 2.79
N VAL A 95 3.45 7.82 3.59
CA VAL A 95 4.14 6.89 4.48
C VAL A 95 4.29 7.52 5.85
N PHE A 96 3.87 6.81 6.90
CA PHE A 96 4.27 7.17 8.25
C PHE A 96 5.71 6.68 8.46
N ILE A 97 5.86 5.36 8.57
CA ILE A 97 7.11 4.61 8.62
C ILE A 97 6.84 3.23 8.00
N ALA A 98 7.67 2.83 7.05
CA ALA A 98 7.49 1.60 6.25
C ALA A 98 8.02 0.32 6.93
N GLY A 99 8.61 0.45 8.11
CA GLY A 99 9.19 -0.66 8.89
C GLY A 99 10.69 -0.52 9.06
N ALA A 100 11.35 -1.65 9.31
CA ALA A 100 12.80 -1.74 9.32
C ALA A 100 13.37 -1.62 7.90
N ASP A 101 14.61 -1.15 7.78
CA ASP A 101 15.32 -1.19 6.51
C ASP A 101 15.67 -2.65 6.13
N LEU A 102 15.00 -3.17 5.10
CA LEU A 102 15.21 -4.54 4.63
C LEU A 102 16.59 -4.73 4.00
N HIS A 103 17.23 -3.68 3.46
CA HIS A 103 18.60 -3.79 2.95
C HIS A 103 19.58 -3.98 4.11
N ALA A 104 19.37 -3.25 5.20
CA ALA A 104 20.15 -3.44 6.43
C ALA A 104 19.94 -4.85 6.99
N LEU A 105 18.71 -5.39 6.99
CA LEU A 105 18.45 -6.75 7.46
C LEU A 105 19.08 -7.83 6.56
N ALA A 106 19.01 -7.68 5.24
CA ALA A 106 19.51 -8.70 4.30
C ALA A 106 21.05 -8.78 4.24
N GLY A 107 21.74 -7.69 4.55
CA GLY A 107 23.21 -7.60 4.51
C GLY A 107 23.90 -7.60 5.87
N ALA A 108 23.16 -7.60 6.97
CA ALA A 108 23.73 -7.53 8.31
C ALA A 108 24.43 -8.83 8.73
N SER A 109 25.54 -8.70 9.45
CA SER A 109 26.07 -9.82 10.23
C SER A 109 25.10 -10.20 11.34
N ALA A 110 25.19 -11.43 11.85
CA ALA A 110 24.36 -11.87 12.98
C ALA A 110 24.51 -10.96 14.22
N ASN A 111 25.71 -10.41 14.43
CA ASN A 111 25.99 -9.49 15.52
C ASN A 111 25.34 -8.11 15.30
N ASP A 112 25.45 -7.55 14.09
CA ASP A 112 24.83 -6.26 13.76
C ASP A 112 23.31 -6.34 13.85
N LEU A 113 22.73 -7.46 13.41
CA LEU A 113 21.30 -7.71 13.53
C LEU A 113 20.87 -7.78 15.00
N THR A 114 21.64 -8.50 15.84
CA THR A 114 21.38 -8.58 17.29
C THR A 114 21.34 -7.19 17.91
N HIS A 115 22.37 -6.38 17.66
CA HIS A 115 22.43 -5.01 18.16
C HIS A 115 21.29 -4.13 17.65
N LEU A 116 20.88 -4.29 16.39
CA LEU A 116 19.76 -3.52 15.83
C LEU A 116 18.42 -3.88 16.49
N ILE A 117 18.18 -5.17 16.73
CA ILE A 117 16.96 -5.62 17.41
C ILE A 117 16.94 -5.15 18.86
N GLU A 118 18.06 -5.27 19.58
CA GLU A 118 18.20 -4.78 20.96
C GLU A 118 18.01 -3.27 21.06
N LEU A 119 18.63 -2.50 20.17
CA LEU A 119 18.48 -1.05 20.11
C LEU A 119 17.01 -0.67 19.90
N GLY A 120 16.33 -1.24 18.91
CA GLY A 120 14.92 -0.92 18.65
C GLY A 120 14.00 -1.29 19.82
N GLN A 121 14.19 -2.46 20.45
CA GLN A 121 13.43 -2.82 21.65
C GLN A 121 13.71 -1.86 22.81
N SER A 122 14.96 -1.47 23.03
CA SER A 122 15.37 -0.53 24.07
C SER A 122 14.70 0.84 23.86
N VAL A 123 14.86 1.43 22.68
CA VAL A 123 14.30 2.74 22.31
C VAL A 123 12.78 2.75 22.47
N PHE A 124 12.09 1.71 21.98
CA PHE A 124 10.63 1.66 22.06
C PHE A 124 10.16 1.41 23.50
N ASN A 125 10.92 0.69 24.32
CA ASN A 125 10.64 0.57 25.75
C ASN A 125 10.81 1.89 26.48
N ARG A 126 11.88 2.65 26.18
CA ARG A 126 12.10 3.98 26.73
C ARG A 126 10.94 4.93 26.40
N LEU A 127 10.46 4.91 25.16
CA LEU A 127 9.29 5.67 24.73
C LEU A 127 8.03 5.24 25.50
N ALA A 128 7.82 3.93 25.68
CA ALA A 128 6.68 3.38 26.41
C ALA A 128 6.73 3.66 27.92
N SER A 129 7.91 3.88 28.50
CA SER A 129 8.11 4.18 29.92
C SER A 129 8.11 5.67 30.25
N LEU A 130 7.90 6.56 29.28
CA LEU A 130 7.81 7.99 29.55
C LEU A 130 6.64 8.30 30.49
N ASN A 131 6.90 9.09 31.53
CA ASN A 131 5.89 9.54 32.50
C ASN A 131 4.97 10.63 31.94
N ILE A 132 5.18 11.05 30.69
CA ILE A 132 4.35 12.03 29.99
C ILE A 132 3.55 11.35 28.86
N PRO A 133 2.35 11.86 28.54
CA PRO A 133 1.53 11.40 27.42
C PRO A 133 2.30 11.31 26.08
N THR A 134 2.08 10.23 25.32
CA THR A 134 2.65 10.05 23.97
C THR A 134 1.56 9.68 22.98
N VAL A 135 1.51 10.36 21.83
CA VAL A 135 0.48 10.15 20.80
C VAL A 135 1.13 9.93 19.44
N ALA A 136 0.81 8.83 18.77
CA ALA A 136 1.16 8.61 17.38
C ALA A 136 0.08 9.21 16.45
N ALA A 137 0.48 10.17 15.61
CA ALA A 137 -0.37 10.84 14.61
C ALA A 137 -0.08 10.25 13.21
N ILE A 138 -0.88 9.24 12.84
CA ILE A 138 -0.57 8.31 11.74
C ILE A 138 -1.25 8.75 10.44
N HIS A 139 -0.45 9.16 9.46
CA HIS A 139 -0.86 9.33 8.07
C HIS A 139 0.01 8.44 7.16
N GLY A 140 -0.61 7.78 6.18
CA GLY A 140 0.10 6.90 5.25
C GLY A 140 0.42 5.50 5.79
N ALA A 141 1.26 4.76 5.06
CA ALA A 141 1.68 3.41 5.43
C ALA A 141 2.45 3.40 6.76
N CYS A 142 1.94 2.66 7.74
CA CYS A 142 2.48 2.49 9.09
C CYS A 142 2.55 0.99 9.35
N VAL A 143 3.66 0.37 8.95
CA VAL A 143 3.77 -1.09 8.92
C VAL A 143 5.05 -1.56 9.61
N GLY A 144 4.98 -2.78 10.12
CA GLY A 144 6.06 -3.42 10.87
C GLY A 144 6.57 -2.54 12.01
N GLY A 145 7.89 -2.30 12.05
CA GLY A 145 8.52 -1.38 13.01
C GLY A 145 7.86 0.01 13.12
N GLY A 146 7.29 0.51 12.01
CA GLY A 146 6.54 1.76 12.00
C GLY A 146 5.25 1.72 12.81
N PHE A 147 4.61 0.56 12.92
CA PHE A 147 3.48 0.36 13.82
C PHE A 147 3.94 -0.08 15.22
N GLU A 148 5.06 -0.78 15.36
CA GLU A 148 5.61 -1.15 16.67
C GLU A 148 5.98 0.06 17.54
N VAL A 149 6.53 1.13 16.96
CA VAL A 149 6.74 2.40 17.68
C VAL A 149 5.40 3.05 18.10
N CYS A 150 4.36 2.90 17.29
CA CYS A 150 3.02 3.38 17.62
C CYS A 150 2.37 2.57 18.75
N LEU A 151 2.69 1.27 18.85
CA LEU A 151 2.25 0.40 19.97
C LEU A 151 2.94 0.76 21.29
N ALA A 152 4.14 1.32 21.23
CA ALA A 152 4.84 1.91 22.38
C ALA A 152 4.23 3.25 22.84
N CYS A 153 3.48 3.96 21.98
CA CYS A 153 2.77 5.17 22.38
C CYS A 153 1.57 4.89 23.30
N HIS A 154 1.14 5.91 24.05
CA HIS A 154 -0.06 5.84 24.87
C HIS A 154 -1.34 5.85 24.02
N TYR A 155 -1.39 6.70 22.99
CA TYR A 155 -2.54 6.88 22.08
C TYR A 155 -2.13 6.81 20.61
N ARG A 156 -3.05 6.39 19.74
CA ARG A 156 -2.87 6.37 18.28
C ARG A 156 -4.08 7.00 17.60
N VAL A 157 -3.85 8.07 16.85
CA VAL A 157 -4.86 8.67 15.97
C VAL A 157 -4.40 8.49 14.52
N ALA A 158 -5.31 8.14 13.62
CA ALA A 158 -4.97 7.89 12.22
C ALA A 158 -5.86 8.66 11.25
N SER A 159 -5.35 8.99 10.05
CA SER A 159 -6.21 9.53 9.01
C SER A 159 -7.05 8.44 8.33
N PRO A 160 -8.32 8.71 7.96
CA PRO A 160 -9.14 7.77 7.21
C PRO A 160 -8.77 7.67 5.71
N ASP A 161 -7.58 8.15 5.34
CA ASP A 161 -7.07 8.21 3.98
C ASP A 161 -6.79 6.81 3.41
N ARG A 162 -6.87 6.66 2.08
CA ARG A 162 -6.60 5.39 1.38
C ARG A 162 -5.15 4.94 1.52
N ALA A 163 -4.20 5.88 1.59
CA ALA A 163 -2.79 5.62 1.85
C ALA A 163 -2.53 5.11 3.26
N THR A 164 -3.43 5.39 4.22
CA THR A 164 -3.27 4.92 5.60
C THR A 164 -3.55 3.43 5.71
N LYS A 165 -2.45 2.66 5.77
CA LYS A 165 -2.43 1.20 5.95
C LYS A 165 -1.62 0.87 7.19
N ILE A 166 -2.22 0.14 8.12
CA ILE A 166 -1.64 -0.14 9.45
C ILE A 166 -1.56 -1.66 9.65
N GLY A 167 -0.40 -2.19 10.01
CA GLY A 167 -0.26 -3.64 10.18
C GLY A 167 1.13 -4.14 10.49
N LEU A 168 1.24 -5.46 10.63
CA LEU A 168 2.46 -6.19 10.95
C LEU A 168 2.67 -7.29 9.88
N PRO A 169 3.29 -6.96 8.73
CA PRO A 169 3.47 -7.88 7.60
C PRO A 169 4.74 -8.75 7.68
N GLU A 170 5.46 -8.77 8.79
CA GLU A 170 6.78 -9.40 8.96
C GLU A 170 6.81 -10.88 8.59
N THR A 171 5.71 -11.60 8.84
CA THR A 171 5.57 -13.01 8.47
C THR A 171 5.61 -13.24 6.96
N GLN A 172 5.31 -12.22 6.14
CA GLN A 172 5.47 -12.26 4.68
C GLN A 172 6.94 -12.18 4.25
N LEU A 173 7.83 -11.74 5.14
CA LEU A 173 9.28 -11.67 4.91
C LEU A 173 10.04 -12.82 5.59
N GLY A 174 9.33 -13.80 6.15
CA GLY A 174 9.96 -14.93 6.85
C GLY A 174 10.48 -14.60 8.24
N ILE A 175 10.05 -13.48 8.82
CA ILE A 175 10.36 -13.07 10.19
C ILE A 175 9.08 -12.78 10.99
N LEU A 176 9.20 -12.25 12.20
CA LEU A 176 8.08 -11.81 13.02
C LEU A 176 8.33 -10.39 13.55
N PRO A 177 7.29 -9.68 14.07
CA PRO A 177 7.48 -8.36 14.68
C PRO A 177 8.45 -8.44 15.85
N GLY A 178 9.55 -7.69 15.78
CA GLY A 178 10.74 -7.83 16.64
C GLY A 178 11.03 -6.67 17.60
N TRP A 179 10.29 -5.57 17.54
CA TRP A 179 10.43 -4.41 18.42
C TRP A 179 9.23 -4.22 19.37
N GLY A 180 8.63 -5.33 19.74
CA GLY A 180 7.56 -5.49 20.71
C GLY A 180 6.17 -5.58 20.09
N GLY A 181 6.04 -5.78 18.78
CA GLY A 181 4.77 -5.98 18.10
C GLY A 181 4.08 -7.28 18.52
N SER A 182 4.83 -8.37 18.61
CA SER A 182 4.34 -9.67 19.09
C SER A 182 3.98 -9.63 20.58
N THR A 183 4.57 -8.69 21.31
CA THR A 183 4.33 -8.46 22.73
C THR A 183 3.17 -7.50 23.02
N ARG A 184 3.14 -6.32 22.41
CA ARG A 184 2.22 -5.22 22.75
C ARG A 184 0.88 -5.35 22.02
N LEU A 185 0.84 -5.87 20.80
CA LEU A 185 -0.41 -5.98 20.03
C LEU A 185 -1.43 -6.95 20.68
N PRO A 186 -1.07 -8.18 21.10
CA PRO A 186 -2.00 -9.08 21.80
C PRO A 186 -2.52 -8.49 23.11
N ARG A 187 -1.69 -7.73 23.82
CA ARG A 187 -2.09 -7.01 25.04
C ARG A 187 -3.01 -5.82 24.75
N LEU A 188 -2.98 -5.27 23.54
CA LEU A 188 -3.84 -4.16 23.11
C LEU A 188 -5.20 -4.63 22.60
N ILE A 189 -5.21 -5.58 21.66
CA ILE A 189 -6.44 -5.95 20.90
C ILE A 189 -6.94 -7.37 21.20
N GLY A 190 -6.28 -8.08 22.11
CA GLY A 190 -6.58 -9.47 22.46
C GLY A 190 -5.96 -10.48 21.49
N LEU A 191 -5.69 -11.68 22.01
CA LEU A 191 -4.99 -12.75 21.29
C LEU A 191 -5.58 -13.06 19.90
N PRO A 192 -6.90 -13.29 19.72
CA PRO A 192 -7.41 -13.74 18.42
C PRO A 192 -7.20 -12.71 17.30
N ARG A 193 -7.41 -11.42 17.60
CA ARG A 193 -7.22 -10.34 16.62
C ARG A 193 -5.75 -10.11 16.32
N ALA A 194 -4.89 -10.20 17.34
CA ALA A 194 -3.45 -10.06 17.15
C ALA A 194 -2.88 -11.19 16.28
N LEU A 195 -3.30 -12.44 16.51
CA LEU A 195 -2.90 -13.57 15.66
C LEU A 195 -3.42 -13.40 14.22
N ASP A 196 -4.65 -12.92 14.04
CA ASP A 196 -5.20 -12.63 12.70
C ASP A 196 -4.37 -11.60 11.92
N VAL A 197 -3.82 -10.60 12.62
CA VAL A 197 -2.96 -9.57 12.02
C VAL A 197 -1.54 -10.10 11.77
N ILE A 198 -0.89 -10.66 12.80
CA ILE A 198 0.53 -11.07 12.76
C ILE A 198 0.73 -12.29 11.85
N LEU A 199 -0.05 -13.36 12.08
CA LEU A 199 0.11 -14.61 11.30
C LEU A 199 -0.34 -14.42 9.85
N GLY A 200 -1.34 -13.58 9.63
CA GLY A 200 -1.84 -13.25 8.30
C GLY A 200 -1.01 -12.20 7.57
N GLY A 201 0.00 -11.61 8.21
CA GLY A 201 0.81 -10.52 7.66
C GLY A 201 -0.04 -9.34 7.17
N LYS A 202 -1.16 -9.04 7.85
CA LYS A 202 -2.20 -8.16 7.31
C LYS A 202 -1.85 -6.69 7.48
N THR A 203 -2.15 -5.93 6.44
CA THR A 203 -2.25 -4.47 6.51
C THR A 203 -3.72 -4.05 6.41
N LEU A 204 -4.19 -3.31 7.41
CA LEU A 204 -5.59 -2.89 7.53
C LEU A 204 -5.75 -1.43 7.14
N ALA A 205 -6.85 -1.10 6.47
CA ALA A 205 -7.25 0.29 6.28
C ALA A 205 -7.62 0.92 7.63
N ALA A 206 -7.48 2.24 7.75
CA ALA A 206 -7.68 2.99 8.99
C ALA A 206 -9.00 2.68 9.73
N LYS A 207 -10.13 2.59 9.01
CA LYS A 207 -11.44 2.23 9.59
C LYS A 207 -11.46 0.82 10.21
N GLN A 208 -10.80 -0.12 9.56
CA GLN A 208 -10.71 -1.50 10.05
C GLN A 208 -9.74 -1.60 11.23
N ALA A 209 -8.64 -0.85 11.19
CA ALA A 209 -7.70 -0.73 12.31
C ALA A 209 -8.39 -0.17 13.57
N LEU A 210 -9.26 0.85 13.41
CA LEU A 210 -10.09 1.39 14.51
C LEU A 210 -11.01 0.30 15.08
N LYS A 211 -11.72 -0.44 14.21
CA LYS A 211 -12.61 -1.54 14.64
C LYS A 211 -11.85 -2.66 15.36
N TYR A 212 -10.61 -2.92 14.96
CA TYR A 212 -9.73 -3.90 15.61
C TYR A 212 -9.21 -3.41 16.96
N GLY A 213 -9.19 -2.10 17.21
CA GLY A 213 -8.58 -1.47 18.39
C GLY A 213 -7.09 -1.16 18.22
N MET A 214 -6.59 -1.18 16.98
CA MET A 214 -5.19 -0.88 16.64
C MET A 214 -4.93 0.63 16.62
N VAL A 215 -5.97 1.43 16.41
CA VAL A 215 -5.97 2.88 16.57
C VAL A 215 -7.15 3.28 17.42
N ASP A 216 -7.04 4.42 18.11
CA ASP A 216 -8.01 4.90 19.07
C ASP A 216 -9.02 5.88 18.44
N ASP A 217 -8.59 6.67 17.44
CA ASP A 217 -9.45 7.64 16.74
C ASP A 217 -9.07 7.82 15.25
N LEU A 218 -10.02 8.37 14.48
CA LEU A 218 -9.81 8.78 13.09
C LEU A 218 -10.08 10.26 12.90
N VAL A 219 -9.11 10.97 12.30
CA VAL A 219 -9.17 12.43 12.09
C VAL A 219 -8.60 12.77 10.71
N PRO A 220 -9.16 13.73 9.96
CA PRO A 220 -8.58 14.19 8.70
C PRO A 220 -7.09 14.55 8.84
N ARG A 221 -6.29 14.30 7.79
CA ARG A 221 -4.83 14.44 7.81
C ARG A 221 -4.40 15.81 8.34
N GLU A 222 -5.11 16.85 7.90
CA GLU A 222 -4.82 18.26 8.17
C GLU A 222 -4.96 18.61 9.66
N ARG A 223 -5.72 17.80 10.43
CA ARG A 223 -5.97 18.04 11.86
C ARG A 223 -5.30 17.01 12.77
N LEU A 224 -4.49 16.08 12.23
CA LEU A 224 -3.91 14.98 13.02
C LEU A 224 -3.04 15.47 14.16
N VAL A 225 -2.06 16.34 13.87
CA VAL A 225 -1.12 16.86 14.88
C VAL A 225 -1.84 17.75 15.89
N ASP A 226 -2.74 18.61 15.44
CA ASP A 226 -3.54 19.48 16.32
C ASP A 226 -4.47 18.68 17.25
N PHE A 227 -5.06 17.60 16.74
CA PHE A 227 -5.86 16.69 17.55
C PHE A 227 -4.99 15.97 18.57
N ALA A 228 -3.83 15.44 18.15
CA ALA A 228 -2.89 14.76 19.05
C ALA A 228 -2.42 15.69 20.18
N CYS A 229 -2.07 16.94 19.84
CA CYS A 229 -1.68 17.96 20.81
C CYS A 229 -2.81 18.28 21.80
N ARG A 230 -4.04 18.51 21.30
CA ARG A 230 -5.20 18.74 22.18
C ARG A 230 -5.51 17.55 23.06
N LYS A 231 -5.37 16.33 22.54
CA LYS A 231 -5.60 15.09 23.30
C LYS A 231 -4.67 14.98 24.51
N ILE A 232 -3.41 15.37 24.35
CA ILE A 232 -2.41 15.41 25.44
C ILE A 232 -2.82 16.42 26.53
N LEU A 233 -3.37 17.58 26.14
CA LEU A 233 -3.75 18.64 27.08
C LEU A 233 -5.08 18.39 27.80
N THR A 234 -5.87 17.41 27.36
CA THR A 234 -7.13 17.03 28.00
C THR A 234 -6.88 16.47 29.40
N ARG A 235 -7.57 17.02 30.41
CA ARG A 235 -7.49 16.53 31.80
C ARG A 235 -7.85 15.04 31.89
N GLY A 236 -7.08 14.27 32.65
CA GLY A 236 -7.32 12.84 32.88
C GLY A 236 -6.75 11.91 31.80
N PHE A 237 -5.95 12.41 30.86
CA PHE A 237 -5.09 11.55 30.06
C PHE A 237 -3.94 11.03 30.95
N GLU A 238 -4.15 9.87 31.55
CA GLU A 238 -3.13 9.20 32.37
C GLU A 238 -2.29 8.25 31.50
N PRO A 239 -0.97 8.46 31.41
CA PRO A 239 -0.04 7.48 30.84
C PRO A 239 -0.27 6.10 31.45
N GLY A 240 -0.32 5.06 30.62
CA GLY A 240 -0.45 3.67 31.07
C GLY A 240 -1.85 3.18 31.47
N ARG A 241 -2.86 4.04 31.67
CA ARG A 241 -4.22 3.60 32.07
C ARG A 241 -5.03 3.07 30.88
N ARG A 242 -4.73 1.86 30.42
CA ARG A 242 -5.52 1.16 29.41
C ARG A 242 -6.69 0.45 30.07
N ARG A 243 -7.92 0.69 29.58
CA ARG A 243 -9.13 0.01 30.07
C ARG A 243 -9.05 -1.47 29.71
N HIS A 244 -8.55 -2.30 30.62
CA HIS A 244 -8.64 -3.75 30.52
C HIS A 244 -10.09 -4.18 30.74
N GLY A 245 -10.87 -4.24 29.66
CA GLY A 245 -12.21 -4.80 29.71
C GLY A 245 -12.16 -6.31 30.00
N LEU A 246 -13.21 -6.84 30.65
CA LEU A 246 -13.37 -8.27 30.95
C LEU A 246 -13.10 -9.18 29.73
N LYS A 247 -13.45 -8.73 28.52
CA LYS A 247 -13.18 -9.45 27.26
C LYS A 247 -11.68 -9.63 26.99
N LEU A 248 -10.87 -8.60 27.20
CA LEU A 248 -9.42 -8.66 26.97
C LEU A 248 -8.74 -9.61 27.97
N TRP A 249 -9.19 -9.57 29.23
CA TRP A 249 -8.74 -10.51 30.27
C TRP A 249 -9.09 -11.96 29.91
N ALA A 250 -10.33 -12.22 29.48
CA ALA A 250 -10.77 -13.57 29.09
C ALA A 250 -9.98 -14.12 27.90
N THR A 251 -9.62 -13.28 26.91
CA THR A 251 -8.84 -13.72 25.73
C THR A 251 -7.35 -13.83 25.98
N ASN A 252 -6.83 -13.25 27.06
CA ASN A 252 -5.39 -13.23 27.36
C ASN A 252 -5.04 -14.14 28.55
N ASN A 253 -5.84 -15.18 28.79
CA ASN A 253 -5.55 -16.22 29.78
C ASN A 253 -4.70 -17.35 29.14
N ARG A 254 -3.74 -17.88 29.91
CA ARG A 254 -2.87 -19.00 29.53
C ARG A 254 -3.63 -20.20 28.97
N LEU A 255 -4.70 -20.64 29.62
CA LEU A 255 -5.47 -21.81 29.16
C LEU A 255 -6.11 -21.57 27.79
N PHE A 256 -6.65 -20.36 27.59
CA PHE A 256 -7.22 -19.95 26.31
C PHE A 256 -6.13 -19.88 25.23
N ALA A 257 -4.96 -19.30 25.54
CA ALA A 257 -3.84 -19.21 24.62
C ALA A 257 -3.34 -20.60 24.17
N THR A 258 -3.23 -21.56 25.08
CA THR A 258 -2.84 -22.95 24.75
C THR A 258 -3.86 -23.61 23.82
N ALA A 259 -5.17 -23.52 24.15
CA ALA A 259 -6.21 -24.12 23.33
C ALA A 259 -6.28 -23.50 21.91
N VAL A 260 -6.14 -22.17 21.83
CA VAL A 260 -6.10 -21.43 20.56
C VAL A 260 -4.86 -21.81 19.75
N SER A 261 -3.69 -21.96 20.39
CA SER A 261 -2.44 -22.34 19.73
C SER A 261 -2.58 -23.67 19.00
N LEU A 262 -3.01 -24.72 19.70
CA LEU A 262 -3.16 -26.07 19.12
C LEU A 262 -4.12 -26.09 17.92
N ARG A 263 -5.23 -25.35 18.02
CA ARG A 263 -6.21 -25.23 16.92
C ARG A 263 -5.63 -24.50 15.71
N ILE A 264 -4.96 -23.37 15.94
CA ILE A 264 -4.39 -22.55 14.87
C ILE A 264 -3.21 -23.27 14.20
N GLU A 265 -2.37 -23.94 14.97
CA GLU A 265 -1.23 -24.70 14.48
C GLU A 265 -1.66 -25.76 13.45
N SER A 266 -2.72 -26.53 13.73
CA SER A 266 -3.28 -27.48 12.75
C SER A 266 -3.75 -26.79 11.46
N GLN A 267 -4.35 -25.60 11.56
CA GLN A 267 -4.78 -24.82 10.40
C GLN A 267 -3.58 -24.25 9.61
N LEU A 268 -2.55 -23.80 10.32
CA LEU A 268 -1.31 -23.31 9.72
C LEU A 268 -0.61 -24.43 8.98
N LEU A 269 -0.48 -25.63 9.56
CA LEU A 269 0.14 -26.78 8.90
C LEU A 269 -0.59 -27.14 7.61
N LYS A 270 -1.93 -27.13 7.61
CA LYS A 270 -2.73 -27.35 6.39
C LYS A 270 -2.49 -26.30 5.30
N LYS A 271 -2.33 -25.03 5.67
CA LYS A 271 -2.17 -23.91 4.72
C LYS A 271 -0.74 -23.76 4.21
N THR A 272 0.23 -23.85 5.12
CA THR A 272 1.66 -23.58 4.86
C THR A 272 2.43 -24.84 4.48
N ARG A 273 1.86 -26.03 4.74
CA ARG A 273 2.52 -27.33 4.60
C ARG A 273 3.84 -27.44 5.38
N GLY A 274 4.04 -26.58 6.39
CA GLY A 274 5.26 -26.55 7.22
C GLY A 274 6.42 -25.74 6.64
N HIS A 275 6.32 -25.17 5.44
CA HIS A 275 7.44 -24.47 4.78
C HIS A 275 7.62 -23.00 5.20
N TYR A 276 6.85 -22.50 6.16
CA TYR A 276 6.87 -21.10 6.57
C TYR A 276 7.10 -21.00 8.08
N PRO A 277 8.34 -21.21 8.56
CA PRO A 277 8.65 -21.33 9.99
C PRO A 277 8.27 -20.08 10.79
N ALA A 278 8.37 -18.90 10.17
CA ALA A 278 8.03 -17.62 10.79
C ALA A 278 6.62 -17.55 11.37
N VAL A 279 5.64 -18.16 10.69
CA VAL A 279 4.24 -18.13 11.13
C VAL A 279 4.04 -19.01 12.38
N PHE A 280 4.70 -20.16 12.44
CA PHE A 280 4.67 -21.03 13.62
C PHE A 280 5.40 -20.39 14.80
N LYS A 281 6.56 -19.79 14.56
CA LYS A 281 7.34 -19.11 15.59
C LYS A 281 6.60 -17.87 16.13
N ALA A 282 5.93 -17.11 15.27
CA ALA A 282 5.08 -16.00 15.69
C ALA A 282 3.90 -16.47 16.56
N LEU A 283 3.25 -17.59 16.21
CA LEU A 283 2.20 -18.18 17.04
C LEU A 283 2.74 -18.56 18.43
N GLU A 284 3.92 -19.20 18.47
CA GLU A 284 4.58 -19.59 19.71
C GLU A 284 4.92 -18.38 20.60
N VAL A 285 5.58 -17.37 20.04
CA VAL A 285 6.01 -16.16 20.77
C VAL A 285 4.81 -15.40 21.31
N VAL A 286 3.78 -15.18 20.48
CA VAL A 286 2.58 -14.44 20.89
C VAL A 286 1.82 -15.17 22.01
N THR A 287 1.67 -16.49 21.90
CA THR A 287 0.90 -17.27 22.89
C THR A 287 1.67 -17.44 24.20
N ARG A 288 2.97 -17.78 24.15
CA ARG A 288 3.83 -17.89 25.34
C ARG A 288 4.02 -16.53 26.02
N GLY A 289 4.25 -15.49 25.23
CA GLY A 289 4.52 -14.14 25.70
C GLY A 289 3.38 -13.52 26.52
N LEU A 290 2.13 -13.93 26.31
CA LEU A 290 0.98 -13.42 27.07
C LEU A 290 1.03 -13.74 28.57
N SER A 291 1.55 -14.91 28.93
CA SER A 291 1.68 -15.34 30.33
C SER A 291 2.97 -14.89 31.01
N ARG A 292 3.75 -14.03 30.35
CA ARG A 292 5.09 -13.60 30.78
C ARG A 292 5.11 -12.10 31.08
N THR A 293 6.11 -11.69 31.84
CA THR A 293 6.42 -10.27 32.02
C THR A 293 6.75 -9.61 30.68
N LEU A 294 6.69 -8.28 30.62
CA LEU A 294 7.03 -7.54 29.40
C LEU A 294 8.46 -7.85 28.94
N ALA A 295 9.42 -7.87 29.86
CA ALA A 295 10.83 -8.11 29.57
C ALA A 295 11.07 -9.54 29.02
N GLU A 296 10.47 -10.55 29.65
CA GLU A 296 10.55 -11.93 29.16
C GLU A 296 9.90 -12.11 27.79
N SER A 297 8.74 -11.47 27.55
CA SER A 297 8.04 -11.54 26.26
C SER A 297 8.88 -10.91 25.14
N LEU A 298 9.58 -9.80 25.41
CA LEU A 298 10.49 -9.17 24.46
C LEU A 298 11.75 -10.01 24.21
N ALA A 299 12.27 -10.69 25.24
CA ALA A 299 13.39 -11.62 25.08
C ALA A 299 13.02 -12.80 24.17
N LEU A 300 11.83 -13.40 24.34
CA LEU A 300 11.32 -14.44 23.45
C LEU A 300 11.19 -13.96 22.00
N GLU A 301 10.72 -12.72 21.83
CA GLU A 301 10.59 -12.09 20.52
C GLU A 301 11.95 -11.88 19.84
N ARG A 302 12.94 -11.39 20.60
CA ARG A 302 14.32 -11.20 20.14
C ARG A 302 14.99 -12.51 19.74
N GLU A 303 14.91 -13.53 20.59
CA GLU A 303 15.46 -14.86 20.28
C GLU A 303 14.85 -15.42 18.98
N ALA A 304 13.53 -15.30 18.85
CA ALA A 304 12.81 -15.84 17.72
C ALA A 304 13.11 -15.12 16.40
N ILE A 305 13.16 -13.78 16.39
CA ILE A 305 13.49 -13.05 15.15
C ILE A 305 14.93 -13.32 14.70
N LEU A 306 15.88 -13.42 15.62
CA LEU A 306 17.28 -13.75 15.29
C LEU A 306 17.41 -15.16 14.73
N GLY A 307 16.70 -16.13 15.31
CA GLY A 307 16.66 -17.50 14.78
C GLY A 307 16.03 -17.58 13.39
N LEU A 308 14.98 -16.78 13.11
CA LEU A 308 14.32 -16.74 11.80
C LEU A 308 15.14 -16.01 10.75
N ALA A 309 15.82 -14.92 11.11
CA ALA A 309 16.56 -14.11 10.16
C ALA A 309 17.66 -14.90 9.43
N GLY A 310 18.28 -15.87 10.11
CA GLY A 310 19.28 -16.76 9.53
C GLY A 310 18.74 -17.88 8.64
N THR A 311 17.42 -18.03 8.50
CA THR A 311 16.81 -19.11 7.71
C THR A 311 16.84 -18.84 6.21
N GLU A 312 16.85 -19.89 5.40
CA GLU A 312 16.80 -19.77 3.94
C GLU A 312 15.47 -19.15 3.49
N GLU A 313 14.37 -19.50 4.17
CA GLU A 313 13.03 -18.99 3.89
C GLU A 313 12.95 -17.47 4.04
N CYS A 314 13.55 -16.92 5.10
CA CYS A 314 13.66 -15.48 5.31
C CYS A 314 14.40 -14.81 4.14
N HIS A 315 15.60 -15.29 3.80
CA HIS A 315 16.40 -14.75 2.70
C HIS A 315 15.66 -14.80 1.36
N ASN A 316 14.99 -15.93 1.07
CA ASN A 316 14.24 -16.12 -0.16
C ASN A 316 13.02 -15.18 -0.25
N LEU A 317 12.29 -14.99 0.85
CA LEU A 317 11.13 -14.08 0.89
C LEU A 317 11.54 -12.61 0.76
N ILE A 318 12.64 -12.20 1.41
CA ILE A 318 13.21 -10.86 1.25
C ILE A 318 13.68 -10.64 -0.21
N ARG A 319 14.31 -11.64 -0.82
CA ARG A 319 14.70 -11.59 -2.24
C ARG A 319 13.47 -11.42 -3.15
N ILE A 320 12.40 -12.18 -2.93
CA ILE A 320 11.14 -12.05 -3.67
C ILE A 320 10.56 -10.65 -3.51
N PHE A 321 10.59 -10.09 -2.29
CA PHE A 321 10.15 -8.72 -2.04
C PHE A 321 10.93 -7.70 -2.89
N PHE A 322 12.27 -7.77 -2.91
CA PHE A 322 13.08 -6.86 -3.73
C PHE A 322 12.86 -7.05 -5.23
N MET A 323 12.67 -8.29 -5.68
CA MET A 323 12.31 -8.57 -7.08
C MET A 323 10.97 -7.95 -7.46
N GLN A 324 9.97 -8.01 -6.57
CA GLN A 324 8.67 -7.36 -6.78
C GLN A 324 8.78 -5.84 -6.80
N GLU A 325 9.56 -5.24 -5.90
CA GLU A 325 9.79 -3.80 -5.87
C GLU A 325 10.53 -3.31 -7.12
N HIS A 326 11.54 -4.06 -7.57
CA HIS A 326 12.25 -3.78 -8.82
C HIS A 326 11.30 -3.87 -10.03
N ALA A 327 10.47 -4.92 -10.11
CA ALA A 327 9.50 -5.08 -11.18
C ALA A 327 8.48 -3.93 -11.24
N LYS A 328 8.07 -3.36 -10.10
CA LYS A 328 7.15 -2.21 -10.05
C LYS A 328 7.80 -0.89 -10.51
N LYS A 329 9.11 -0.74 -10.32
CA LYS A 329 9.89 0.45 -10.67
C LYS A 329 10.61 0.31 -12.02
N GLN A 330 10.37 -0.80 -12.72
CA GLN A 330 11.10 -1.12 -13.92
C GLN A 330 10.90 -0.04 -14.99
N SER A 331 12.01 0.55 -15.41
CA SER A 331 12.08 1.48 -16.52
C SER A 331 12.42 0.70 -17.78
N TYR A 332 11.74 0.97 -18.89
CA TYR A 332 12.06 0.31 -20.16
C TYR A 332 13.15 1.11 -20.89
N ILE A 333 14.24 0.44 -21.25
CA ILE A 333 15.35 1.03 -22.02
C ILE A 333 15.33 0.40 -23.41
N LEU A 334 15.37 1.23 -24.45
CA LEU A 334 15.52 0.77 -25.83
C LEU A 334 16.88 1.23 -26.35
N GLY A 335 17.85 0.30 -26.40
CA GLY A 335 19.26 0.63 -26.63
C GLY A 335 19.87 1.36 -25.44
N GLN A 336 20.25 2.62 -25.62
CA GLN A 336 20.76 3.50 -24.55
C GLN A 336 19.74 4.57 -24.10
N THR A 337 18.54 4.60 -24.69
CA THR A 337 17.57 5.66 -24.42
C THR A 337 16.48 5.16 -23.48
N PRO A 338 16.22 5.86 -22.36
CA PRO A 338 15.03 5.61 -21.54
C PRO A 338 13.77 5.83 -22.37
N VAL A 339 12.89 4.84 -22.43
CA VAL A 339 11.60 4.97 -23.09
C VAL A 339 10.57 5.45 -22.08
N VAL A 340 10.00 6.63 -22.35
CA VAL A 340 8.83 7.11 -21.61
C VAL A 340 7.60 6.40 -22.18
N ALA A 341 6.90 5.64 -21.33
CA ALA A 341 5.65 5.00 -21.72
C ALA A 341 4.59 6.08 -22.02
N ILE A 342 3.89 5.93 -23.15
CA ILE A 342 2.79 6.82 -23.51
C ILE A 342 1.62 6.54 -22.55
N PRO A 343 1.04 7.57 -21.89
CA PRO A 343 -0.14 7.40 -21.06
C PRO A 343 -1.29 6.79 -21.86
N VAL A 344 -1.97 5.80 -21.27
CA VAL A 344 -3.20 5.21 -21.84
C VAL A 344 -4.39 5.98 -21.29
N GLU A 345 -5.01 6.81 -22.12
CA GLU A 345 -6.21 7.57 -21.75
C GLU A 345 -7.48 6.79 -22.07
N ARG A 346 -7.49 5.97 -23.12
CA ARG A 346 -8.65 5.18 -23.55
C ARG A 346 -8.22 3.79 -24.01
N ALA A 347 -9.00 2.78 -23.62
CA ALA A 347 -8.71 1.39 -23.95
C ALA A 347 -9.91 0.69 -24.60
N ALA A 348 -9.63 -0.39 -25.33
CA ALA A 348 -10.65 -1.34 -25.78
C ALA A 348 -10.23 -2.77 -25.43
N VAL A 349 -11.21 -3.60 -25.07
CA VAL A 349 -11.03 -5.02 -24.78
C VAL A 349 -11.90 -5.82 -25.74
N ILE A 350 -11.27 -6.72 -26.50
CA ILE A 350 -11.92 -7.54 -27.53
C ILE A 350 -12.09 -8.95 -26.98
N GLY A 351 -13.35 -9.33 -26.75
CA GLY A 351 -13.76 -10.51 -26.00
C GLY A 351 -14.27 -10.11 -24.62
N ALA A 352 -15.54 -10.37 -24.35
CA ALA A 352 -16.27 -10.10 -23.11
C ALA A 352 -16.41 -11.35 -22.23
N GLY A 353 -15.60 -12.39 -22.49
CA GLY A 353 -15.47 -13.54 -21.60
C GLY A 353 -14.84 -13.19 -20.25
N VAL A 354 -14.52 -14.23 -19.45
CA VAL A 354 -14.02 -14.07 -18.06
C VAL A 354 -12.81 -13.13 -17.97
N MET A 355 -11.80 -13.33 -18.83
CA MET A 355 -10.58 -12.50 -18.82
C MET A 355 -10.87 -11.08 -19.30
N GLY A 356 -11.67 -10.92 -20.35
CA GLY A 356 -12.03 -9.61 -20.88
C GLY A 356 -12.80 -8.74 -19.89
N ALA A 357 -13.77 -9.32 -19.18
CA ALA A 357 -14.47 -8.66 -18.08
C ALA A 357 -13.49 -8.25 -16.96
N GLY A 358 -12.57 -9.14 -16.57
CA GLY A 358 -11.53 -8.82 -15.59
C GLY A 358 -10.61 -7.68 -16.00
N ILE A 359 -10.13 -7.67 -17.24
CA ILE A 359 -9.29 -6.62 -17.79
C ILE A 359 -10.04 -5.29 -17.87
N ALA A 360 -11.29 -5.29 -18.37
CA ALA A 360 -12.11 -4.09 -18.45
C ALA A 360 -12.40 -3.48 -17.06
N GLN A 361 -12.68 -4.33 -16.06
CA GLN A 361 -12.83 -3.90 -14.67
C GLN A 361 -11.54 -3.30 -14.12
N TRP A 362 -10.39 -3.94 -14.40
CA TRP A 362 -9.10 -3.48 -13.90
C TRP A 362 -8.70 -2.11 -14.44
N LEU A 363 -8.93 -1.87 -15.74
CA LEU A 363 -8.65 -0.59 -16.41
C LEU A 363 -9.62 0.51 -15.93
N SER A 364 -10.92 0.24 -15.95
CA SER A 364 -11.95 1.21 -15.53
C SER A 364 -11.86 1.63 -14.07
N SER A 365 -11.42 0.71 -13.19
CA SER A 365 -11.17 1.03 -11.77
C SER A 365 -9.98 1.97 -11.54
N ARG A 366 -9.14 2.16 -12.56
CA ARG A 366 -8.02 3.13 -12.57
C ARG A 366 -8.34 4.40 -13.35
N GLY A 367 -9.60 4.61 -13.72
CA GLY A 367 -10.04 5.84 -14.38
C GLY A 367 -10.00 5.80 -15.91
N ILE A 368 -9.59 4.68 -16.51
CA ILE A 368 -9.49 4.55 -17.98
C ILE A 368 -10.86 4.15 -18.55
N PRO A 369 -11.48 4.94 -19.44
CA PRO A 369 -12.63 4.53 -20.23
C PRO A 369 -12.32 3.29 -21.09
N VAL A 370 -13.21 2.29 -21.05
CA VAL A 370 -13.00 1.01 -21.74
C VAL A 370 -14.17 0.69 -22.67
N ILE A 371 -13.89 0.45 -23.95
CA ILE A 371 -14.84 -0.22 -24.85
C ILE A 371 -14.74 -1.72 -24.63
N LEU A 372 -15.82 -2.38 -24.21
CA LEU A 372 -15.88 -3.83 -24.08
C LEU A 372 -16.66 -4.40 -25.26
N ARG A 373 -15.96 -5.05 -26.20
CA ARG A 373 -16.54 -5.57 -27.44
C ARG A 373 -16.55 -7.09 -27.49
N ASP A 374 -17.64 -7.68 -27.99
CA ASP A 374 -17.72 -9.10 -28.35
C ASP A 374 -18.56 -9.27 -29.63
N VAL A 375 -18.70 -10.52 -30.10
CA VAL A 375 -19.35 -10.88 -31.36
C VAL A 375 -20.87 -10.64 -31.36
N ASN A 376 -21.51 -10.67 -30.19
CA ASN A 376 -22.95 -10.48 -30.07
C ASN A 376 -23.35 -9.86 -28.72
N ALA A 377 -24.57 -9.33 -28.67
CA ALA A 377 -25.08 -8.64 -27.48
C ALA A 377 -25.18 -9.54 -26.24
N GLU A 378 -25.39 -10.85 -26.42
CA GLU A 378 -25.49 -11.81 -25.32
C GLU A 378 -24.14 -11.97 -24.60
N GLN A 379 -23.04 -12.11 -25.36
CA GLN A 379 -21.69 -12.21 -24.77
C GLN A 379 -21.27 -10.92 -24.08
N VAL A 380 -21.59 -9.77 -24.69
CA VAL A 380 -21.35 -8.46 -24.06
C VAL A 380 -22.13 -8.32 -22.76
N ALA A 381 -23.40 -8.75 -22.72
CA ALA A 381 -24.21 -8.74 -21.50
C ALA A 381 -23.62 -9.64 -20.42
N LYS A 382 -23.15 -10.85 -20.77
CA LYS A 382 -22.44 -11.76 -19.85
C LYS A 382 -21.17 -11.12 -19.29
N GLY A 383 -20.38 -10.47 -20.13
CA GLY A 383 -19.19 -9.73 -19.70
C GLY A 383 -19.51 -8.61 -18.72
N MET A 384 -20.54 -7.80 -19.02
CA MET A 384 -20.99 -6.72 -18.14
C MET A 384 -21.51 -7.23 -16.79
N ALA A 385 -22.19 -8.39 -16.77
CA ALA A 385 -22.58 -9.05 -15.53
C ALA A 385 -21.35 -9.47 -14.72
N GLY A 386 -20.33 -10.04 -15.37
CA GLY A 386 -19.06 -10.39 -14.74
C GLY A 386 -18.33 -9.18 -14.14
N VAL A 387 -18.26 -8.06 -14.87
CA VAL A 387 -17.68 -6.81 -14.37
C VAL A 387 -18.45 -6.29 -13.14
N THR A 388 -19.78 -6.31 -13.20
CA THR A 388 -20.64 -5.88 -12.10
C THR A 388 -20.39 -6.72 -10.85
N GLN A 389 -20.25 -8.04 -11.01
CA GLN A 389 -19.92 -8.94 -9.92
C GLN A 389 -18.56 -8.61 -9.30
N LEU A 390 -17.52 -8.39 -10.11
CA LEU A 390 -16.18 -8.03 -9.64
C LEU A 390 -16.19 -6.75 -8.81
N TYR A 391 -16.91 -5.72 -9.25
CA TYR A 391 -17.08 -4.48 -8.48
C TYR A 391 -17.84 -4.71 -7.16
N ASN A 392 -18.92 -5.48 -7.18
CA ASN A 392 -19.68 -5.84 -5.99
C ASN A 392 -18.83 -6.61 -4.97
N GLU A 393 -17.99 -7.54 -5.43
CA GLU A 393 -17.02 -8.25 -4.58
C GLU A 393 -15.97 -7.31 -4.00
N GLY A 394 -15.48 -6.36 -4.80
CA GLY A 394 -14.58 -5.30 -4.35
C GLY A 394 -15.18 -4.47 -3.20
N VAL A 395 -16.44 -4.07 -3.32
CA VAL A 395 -17.18 -3.35 -2.27
C VAL A 395 -17.39 -4.22 -1.04
N LYS A 396 -17.83 -5.48 -1.20
CA LYS A 396 -18.00 -6.43 -0.10
C LYS A 396 -16.70 -6.67 0.67
N ARG A 397 -15.56 -6.68 -0.03
CA ARG A 397 -14.21 -6.81 0.54
C ARG A 397 -13.61 -5.48 0.99
N HIS A 398 -14.37 -4.38 0.97
CA HIS A 398 -13.94 -3.04 1.35
C HIS A 398 -12.69 -2.53 0.58
N ARG A 399 -12.51 -2.99 -0.66
CA ARG A 399 -11.43 -2.53 -1.56
C ARG A 399 -11.80 -1.27 -2.33
N SER A 400 -13.09 -0.99 -2.47
CA SER A 400 -13.66 0.21 -3.06
C SER A 400 -14.97 0.58 -2.39
N THR A 401 -15.38 1.83 -2.51
CA THR A 401 -16.70 2.32 -2.09
C THR A 401 -17.75 2.01 -3.16
N LYS A 402 -19.03 2.07 -2.78
CA LYS A 402 -20.15 1.95 -3.74
C LYS A 402 -20.08 3.00 -4.86
N LEU A 403 -19.67 4.22 -4.52
CA LEU A 403 -19.52 5.32 -5.47
C LEU A 403 -18.39 5.05 -6.46
N GLU A 404 -17.21 4.62 -5.98
CA GLU A 404 -16.08 4.25 -6.85
C GLU A 404 -16.43 3.07 -7.77
N ALA A 405 -17.16 2.07 -7.26
CA ALA A 405 -17.63 0.94 -8.05
C ALA A 405 -18.60 1.39 -9.16
N ARG A 406 -19.54 2.29 -8.85
CA ARG A 406 -20.47 2.84 -9.84
C ARG A 406 -19.72 3.64 -10.91
N ALA A 407 -18.83 4.55 -10.49
CA ALA A 407 -18.01 5.33 -11.41
C ALA A 407 -17.12 4.44 -12.29
N GLY A 408 -16.64 3.31 -11.78
CA GLY A 408 -15.92 2.31 -12.56
C GLY A 408 -16.79 1.63 -13.62
N LEU A 409 -18.03 1.27 -13.29
CA LEU A 409 -19.00 0.71 -14.25
C LEU A 409 -19.37 1.72 -15.34
N ASP A 410 -19.62 2.97 -14.97
CA ASP A 410 -20.00 4.03 -15.90
C ASP A 410 -18.88 4.37 -16.92
N ARG A 411 -17.64 3.91 -16.69
CA ARG A 411 -16.52 4.03 -17.64
C ARG A 411 -16.44 2.90 -18.66
N ILE A 412 -17.35 1.93 -18.63
CA ILE A 412 -17.34 0.79 -19.55
C ILE A 412 -18.45 0.96 -20.58
N PHE A 413 -18.05 0.92 -21.85
CA PHE A 413 -18.91 1.09 -23.01
C PHE A 413 -19.09 -0.27 -23.71
N PRO A 414 -20.17 -1.01 -23.40
CA PRO A 414 -20.45 -2.29 -24.03
C PRO A 414 -20.84 -2.09 -25.51
N SER A 415 -20.28 -2.90 -26.41
CA SER A 415 -20.64 -2.86 -27.84
C SER A 415 -20.58 -4.25 -28.48
N ALA A 416 -21.64 -4.64 -29.18
CA ALA A 416 -21.64 -5.81 -30.06
C ALA A 416 -21.38 -5.43 -31.53
N ALA A 417 -21.35 -4.12 -31.82
CA ALA A 417 -21.19 -3.59 -33.16
C ALA A 417 -19.71 -3.33 -33.48
N GLU A 418 -19.38 -3.34 -34.76
CA GLU A 418 -18.09 -2.88 -35.22
C GLU A 418 -17.93 -1.39 -34.91
N THR A 419 -17.04 -1.08 -33.97
CA THR A 419 -16.87 0.27 -33.42
C THR A 419 -15.50 0.80 -33.86
N PRO A 420 -15.40 2.00 -34.48
CA PRO A 420 -14.12 2.60 -34.81
C PRO A 420 -13.25 2.80 -33.56
N LEU A 421 -11.99 2.36 -33.60
CA LEU A 421 -11.05 2.43 -32.47
C LEU A 421 -9.94 3.46 -32.70
N ARG A 422 -10.19 4.46 -33.55
CA ARG A 422 -9.19 5.45 -34.00
C ARG A 422 -8.64 6.33 -32.87
N GLN A 423 -9.43 6.52 -31.80
CA GLN A 423 -9.08 7.32 -30.63
C GLN A 423 -8.76 6.46 -29.39
N VAL A 424 -8.48 5.17 -29.59
CA VAL A 424 -8.10 4.25 -28.51
C VAL A 424 -6.58 4.13 -28.51
N ASP A 425 -5.97 4.26 -27.34
CA ASP A 425 -4.51 4.18 -27.20
C ASP A 425 -4.04 2.72 -27.09
N LEU A 426 -4.85 1.88 -26.43
CA LEU A 426 -4.54 0.48 -26.18
C LEU A 426 -5.75 -0.44 -26.46
N VAL A 427 -5.57 -1.40 -27.36
CA VAL A 427 -6.52 -2.49 -27.59
C VAL A 427 -5.94 -3.79 -27.04
N ILE A 428 -6.70 -4.49 -26.20
CA ILE A 428 -6.32 -5.78 -25.61
C ILE A 428 -7.27 -6.86 -26.12
N GLU A 429 -6.73 -7.80 -26.89
CA GLU A 429 -7.44 -8.98 -27.35
C GLU A 429 -7.45 -10.07 -26.26
N ALA A 430 -8.64 -10.56 -25.93
CA ALA A 430 -8.93 -11.55 -24.90
C ALA A 430 -9.98 -12.58 -25.36
N ALA A 431 -9.98 -12.92 -26.66
CA ALA A 431 -10.80 -13.96 -27.25
C ALA A 431 -10.18 -15.35 -27.04
N VAL A 432 -10.91 -16.37 -27.50
CA VAL A 432 -10.51 -17.78 -27.35
C VAL A 432 -9.15 -18.09 -27.98
N GLU A 433 -8.46 -19.09 -27.41
CA GLU A 433 -7.09 -19.45 -27.75
C GLU A 433 -7.00 -20.25 -29.07
N LYS A 434 -7.32 -19.60 -30.20
CA LYS A 434 -7.20 -20.16 -31.56
C LYS A 434 -6.42 -19.21 -32.46
N MET A 435 -5.31 -19.70 -33.04
CA MET A 435 -4.40 -18.89 -33.87
C MET A 435 -5.11 -18.21 -35.04
N ASP A 436 -5.89 -18.96 -35.82
CA ASP A 436 -6.60 -18.41 -37.00
C ASP A 436 -7.65 -17.38 -36.63
N LEU A 437 -8.27 -17.51 -35.45
CA LEU A 437 -9.20 -16.49 -34.96
C LEU A 437 -8.45 -15.23 -34.56
N LYS A 438 -7.36 -15.33 -33.79
CA LYS A 438 -6.57 -14.16 -33.37
C LYS A 438 -5.99 -13.44 -34.58
N LYS A 439 -5.46 -14.17 -35.58
CA LYS A 439 -5.02 -13.59 -36.86
C LYS A 439 -6.13 -12.74 -37.50
N ARG A 440 -7.35 -13.29 -37.64
CA ARG A 440 -8.51 -12.53 -38.16
C ARG A 440 -8.86 -11.30 -37.32
N ILE A 441 -8.91 -11.44 -35.99
CA ILE A 441 -9.17 -10.31 -35.09
C ILE A 441 -8.12 -9.20 -35.30
N PHE A 442 -6.83 -9.53 -35.34
CA PHE A 442 -5.77 -8.55 -35.55
C PHE A 442 -5.81 -7.91 -36.96
N GLN A 443 -6.31 -8.64 -37.96
CA GLN A 443 -6.58 -8.07 -39.28
C GLN A 443 -7.65 -6.98 -39.19
N GLU A 444 -8.80 -7.27 -38.59
CA GLU A 444 -9.90 -6.32 -38.39
C GLU A 444 -9.45 -5.11 -37.54
N LEU A 445 -8.73 -5.36 -36.45
CA LEU A 445 -8.19 -4.30 -35.61
C LEU A 445 -7.21 -3.38 -36.37
N GLY A 446 -6.45 -3.93 -37.32
CA GLY A 446 -5.58 -3.13 -38.18
C GLY A 446 -6.32 -2.16 -39.10
N GLU A 447 -7.63 -2.34 -39.31
CA GLU A 447 -8.47 -1.43 -40.09
C GLU A 447 -9.22 -0.43 -39.20
N LEU A 448 -9.58 -0.83 -37.98
CA LEU A 448 -10.36 -0.03 -37.02
C LEU A 448 -9.50 0.89 -36.15
N ALA A 449 -8.28 0.47 -35.81
CA ALA A 449 -7.40 1.16 -34.89
C ALA A 449 -6.66 2.35 -35.54
N GLY A 450 -6.23 3.30 -34.71
CA GLY A 450 -5.41 4.41 -35.15
C GLY A 450 -3.95 3.98 -35.41
N PRO A 451 -3.17 4.80 -36.15
CA PRO A 451 -1.77 4.48 -36.45
C PRO A 451 -0.87 4.42 -35.21
N ASN A 452 -1.28 5.06 -34.11
CA ASN A 452 -0.54 5.12 -32.85
C ASN A 452 -1.11 4.16 -31.78
N THR A 453 -2.17 3.40 -32.11
CA THR A 453 -2.81 2.48 -31.17
C THR A 453 -1.93 1.25 -30.96
N VAL A 454 -1.68 0.90 -29.70
CA VAL A 454 -1.01 -0.35 -29.33
C VAL A 454 -2.02 -1.49 -29.39
N LEU A 455 -1.72 -2.53 -30.16
CA LEU A 455 -2.49 -3.78 -30.21
C LEU A 455 -1.77 -4.85 -29.39
N ALA A 456 -2.43 -5.35 -28.35
CA ALA A 456 -1.93 -6.37 -27.44
C ALA A 456 -2.84 -7.61 -27.43
N THR A 457 -2.29 -8.77 -27.09
CA THR A 457 -3.04 -10.01 -26.89
C THR A 457 -2.74 -10.59 -25.51
N ASN A 458 -3.79 -11.09 -24.85
CA ASN A 458 -3.72 -11.77 -23.55
C ASN A 458 -3.48 -13.29 -23.70
N THR A 459 -3.02 -13.75 -24.87
CA THR A 459 -2.68 -15.15 -25.12
C THR A 459 -1.63 -15.67 -24.12
N SER A 460 -1.73 -16.94 -23.75
CA SER A 460 -0.77 -17.59 -22.85
C SER A 460 0.08 -18.66 -23.55
N ALA A 461 -0.44 -19.25 -24.63
CA ALA A 461 0.21 -20.35 -25.34
C ALA A 461 0.61 -20.01 -26.79
N LEU A 462 -0.03 -19.02 -27.42
CA LEU A 462 0.21 -18.71 -28.82
C LEU A 462 1.37 -17.71 -28.99
N SER A 463 2.14 -17.88 -30.06
CA SER A 463 3.26 -17.02 -30.38
C SER A 463 2.80 -15.62 -30.81
N VAL A 464 3.09 -14.61 -29.98
CA VAL A 464 2.86 -13.19 -30.32
C VAL A 464 3.64 -12.80 -31.58
N SER A 465 4.86 -13.33 -31.75
CA SER A 465 5.70 -13.09 -32.93
C SER A 465 5.04 -13.61 -34.21
N GLU A 466 4.39 -14.78 -34.16
CA GLU A 466 3.70 -15.35 -35.31
C GLU A 466 2.47 -14.51 -35.71
N ILE A 467 1.65 -14.12 -34.73
CA ILE A 467 0.49 -13.24 -34.95
C ILE A 467 0.95 -11.92 -35.59
N ALA A 468 1.99 -11.30 -35.04
CA ALA A 468 2.54 -10.04 -35.53
C ALA A 468 3.16 -10.16 -36.92
N ALA A 469 3.88 -11.25 -37.21
CA ALA A 469 4.48 -11.50 -38.53
C ALA A 469 3.40 -11.66 -39.62
N TRP A 470 2.37 -12.47 -39.33
CA TRP A 470 1.24 -12.68 -40.24
C TRP A 470 0.46 -11.38 -40.49
N TRP A 471 0.26 -10.57 -39.45
CA TRP A 471 -0.41 -9.28 -39.58
C TRP A 471 0.39 -8.33 -40.48
N ARG A 472 1.70 -8.22 -40.28
CA ARG A 472 2.57 -7.35 -41.10
C ARG A 472 2.60 -7.77 -42.58
N SER A 473 2.64 -9.07 -42.88
CA SER A 473 2.62 -9.55 -44.27
C SER A 473 1.28 -9.27 -44.94
N SER A 474 0.18 -9.54 -44.25
CA SER A 474 -1.18 -9.30 -44.72
C SER A 474 -1.48 -7.81 -44.91
N TRP A 475 -1.01 -6.95 -44.00
CA TRP A 475 -1.19 -5.50 -44.07
C TRP A 475 -0.42 -4.86 -45.23
N ARG A 476 0.84 -5.30 -45.49
CA ARG A 476 1.61 -4.87 -46.66
C ARG A 476 0.93 -5.28 -47.97
N GLY A 477 0.43 -6.52 -48.06
CA GLY A 477 -0.32 -7.00 -49.23
C GLY A 477 -1.59 -6.21 -49.51
N ASN A 478 -2.35 -5.85 -48.47
CA ASN A 478 -3.57 -5.05 -48.60
C ASN A 478 -3.30 -3.58 -48.98
N ARG A 479 -2.19 -2.98 -48.56
CA ARG A 479 -1.78 -1.63 -49.00
C ARG A 479 -1.40 -1.59 -50.48
N VAL A 480 -0.68 -2.62 -50.95
CA VAL A 480 -0.32 -2.75 -52.37
C VAL A 480 -1.59 -2.94 -53.21
N ARG A 481 -2.52 -3.80 -52.80
CA ARG A 481 -3.82 -3.98 -53.49
C ARG A 481 -4.70 -2.73 -53.45
N LYS A 482 -4.83 -2.02 -52.33
CA LYS A 482 -5.60 -0.76 -52.25
C LYS A 482 -4.96 0.36 -53.09
N ARG A 483 -3.63 0.44 -53.19
CA ARG A 483 -2.92 1.37 -54.10
C ARG A 483 -3.07 0.97 -55.58
N CYS A 484 -3.04 -0.32 -55.91
CA CYS A 484 -3.29 -0.80 -57.28
C CYS A 484 -4.74 -0.55 -57.70
N ASN A 485 -5.73 -0.83 -56.86
CA ASN A 485 -7.14 -0.54 -57.19
C ASN A 485 -7.44 0.96 -57.29
N ALA A 486 -6.81 1.80 -56.47
CA ALA A 486 -6.93 3.26 -56.59
C ALA A 486 -6.28 3.82 -57.88
N ARG A 487 -5.27 3.13 -58.43
CA ARG A 487 -4.65 3.49 -59.73
C ARG A 487 -5.35 2.85 -60.93
N CYS A 488 -5.96 1.67 -60.78
CA CYS A 488 -6.58 0.91 -61.87
C CYS A 488 -8.06 1.22 -62.11
N GLY A 489 -8.66 2.20 -61.41
CA GLY A 489 -10.02 2.69 -61.67
C GLY A 489 -10.22 3.40 -63.02
N SER A 490 -9.18 3.46 -63.87
CA SER A 490 -9.23 4.11 -65.19
C SER A 490 -8.70 3.25 -66.35
N CYS A 491 -8.40 1.96 -66.16
CA CYS A 491 -7.80 1.15 -67.24
C CYS A 491 -8.64 -0.07 -67.60
N SER A 492 -9.49 0.10 -68.60
CA SER A 492 -10.12 -0.98 -69.35
C SER A 492 -9.06 -1.78 -70.13
N ARG A 493 -9.11 -3.11 -70.00
CA ARG A 493 -8.58 -4.12 -70.94
C ARG A 493 -7.15 -3.93 -71.48
N SER A 494 -6.19 -4.65 -70.90
CA SER A 494 -5.23 -5.46 -71.69
C SER A 494 -4.40 -6.37 -70.78
N ALA A 495 -4.16 -7.59 -71.26
CA ALA A 495 -3.40 -8.62 -70.60
C ALA A 495 -1.88 -8.33 -70.61
N SER A 496 -1.32 -7.78 -69.53
CA SER A 496 0.11 -7.87 -69.22
C SER A 496 0.44 -7.33 -67.82
N CYS A 497 0.09 -8.07 -66.76
CA CYS A 497 0.68 -7.84 -65.43
C CYS A 497 0.95 -9.20 -64.77
N ARG A 498 1.98 -9.89 -65.25
CA ARG A 498 2.68 -10.95 -64.50
C ARG A 498 4.16 -10.62 -64.45
N SER A 499 4.51 -9.74 -63.54
CA SER A 499 5.82 -9.58 -62.91
C SER A 499 5.72 -8.35 -62.01
N TRP A 500 6.49 -8.35 -60.91
CA TRP A 500 6.50 -7.44 -59.75
C TRP A 500 5.70 -7.88 -58.53
#